data_AF-A0A923Y9M4-F1
#
_entry.id   AF-A0A923Y9M4-F1
#
_cell.length_a   1.000
_cell.length_b   1.000
_cell.length_c   1.000
_cell.angle_alpha   90.00
_cell.angle_beta   90.00
_cell.angle_gamma   90.00
#
_symmetry.space_group_name_H-M   'P 1'
#
loop_
_entity.id
_entity.type
_entity.pdbx_description
1 polymer ?
#
loop_
_entity_poly.entity_id
_entity_poly.type
_entity_poly.pdbx_seq_one_letter_code
_entity_poly.pdbx_strand_id
1 'polypeptide(L)'
;MHAASSTTLSYDQAGVDYDLIDPLKVRAQRAAASTAVHLTAHGFTEVAASRGESAYVVDVGPFYIASIVECLGSKALVADEMHRLTGKSYYDSIAQDTIAMAINDL
;
A
#
# COMPACT_ATOMS: atom_id res chain seq x y z
N MET A 1 -20.23 -0.58 34.96
CA MET A 1 -20.19 -0.75 33.50
C MET A 1 -19.55 0.50 32.92
N HIS A 2 -18.32 0.41 32.40
CA HIS A 2 -17.66 1.53 31.72
C HIS A 2 -17.72 1.23 30.22
N ALA A 3 -18.47 2.04 29.47
CA ALA A 3 -18.47 1.98 28.02
C ALA A 3 -17.14 2.55 27.53
N ALA A 4 -16.34 1.73 26.84
CA ALA A 4 -15.18 2.22 26.12
C ALA A 4 -15.69 3.10 24.97
N SER A 5 -15.35 4.38 25.01
CA SER A 5 -15.53 5.30 23.89
C SER A 5 -14.72 4.75 22.71
N SER A 6 -15.39 4.27 21.66
CA SER A 6 -14.74 3.93 20.39
C SER A 6 -14.39 5.22 19.66
N THR A 7 -13.40 5.97 20.16
CA THR A 7 -12.74 6.98 19.35
C THR A 7 -12.01 6.24 18.25
N THR A 8 -12.54 6.29 17.03
CA THR A 8 -11.85 5.82 15.82
C THR A 8 -10.48 6.49 15.80
N LEU A 9 -9.41 5.70 15.95
CA LEU A 9 -8.05 6.18 15.77
C LEU A 9 -7.92 6.65 14.33
N SER A 10 -7.72 7.95 14.13
CA SER A 10 -7.37 8.49 12.82
C SER A 10 -5.86 8.60 12.68
N TYR A 11 -5.36 8.41 11.46
CA TYR A 11 -3.94 8.53 11.15
C TYR A 11 -3.41 9.95 11.46
N ASP A 12 -4.24 10.97 11.29
CA ASP A 12 -3.97 12.36 11.67
C ASP A 12 -3.62 12.50 13.17
N GLN A 13 -4.30 11.76 14.05
CA GLN A 13 -4.03 11.79 15.50
C GLN A 13 -2.68 11.16 15.86
N ALA A 14 -2.15 10.29 15.00
CA ALA A 14 -0.79 9.75 15.11
C ALA A 14 0.28 10.69 14.54
N GLY A 15 -0.10 11.91 14.11
CA GLY A 15 0.80 12.91 13.56
C GLY A 15 1.16 12.67 12.09
N VAL A 16 0.37 11.88 11.37
CA VAL A 16 0.60 11.59 9.96
C VAL A 16 -0.36 12.43 9.11
N ASP A 17 0.20 13.32 8.30
CA ASP A 17 -0.53 14.14 7.34
C ASP A 17 -0.18 13.68 5.92
N TYR A 18 -1.09 12.95 5.27
CA TYR A 18 -0.86 12.44 3.92
C TYR A 18 -0.81 13.53 2.84
N ASP A 19 -1.44 14.68 3.06
CA ASP A 19 -1.38 15.81 2.13
C ASP A 19 0.05 16.40 2.07
N LEU A 20 0.76 16.33 3.20
CA LEU A 20 2.16 16.76 3.31
C LEU A 20 3.16 15.67 2.94
N ILE A 21 2.87 14.42 3.28
CA ILE A 21 3.83 13.32 3.16
C ILE A 21 3.97 12.82 1.73
N ASP A 22 2.90 12.87 0.92
CA ASP A 22 2.98 12.29 -0.43
C ASP A 22 2.23 13.03 -1.54
N PRO A 23 2.58 14.31 -1.79
CA PRO A 23 2.00 15.08 -2.90
C PRO A 23 2.28 14.44 -4.26
N LEU A 24 3.35 13.64 -4.39
CA LEU A 24 3.63 12.87 -5.60
C LEU A 24 2.61 11.75 -5.79
N LYS A 25 2.37 10.90 -4.78
CA LYS A 25 1.36 9.83 -4.87
C LYS A 25 -0.03 10.36 -5.16
N VAL A 26 -0.43 11.45 -4.52
CA VAL A 26 -1.75 12.07 -4.78
C VAL A 26 -1.86 12.53 -6.26
N ARG A 27 -0.81 13.17 -6.80
CA ARG A 27 -0.78 13.57 -8.21
C ARG A 27 -0.79 12.37 -9.15
N ALA A 28 -0.03 11.33 -8.83
CA ALA A 28 0.01 10.09 -9.60
C ALA A 28 -1.36 9.39 -9.63
N GLN A 29 -2.05 9.29 -8.49
CA GLN A 29 -3.42 8.75 -8.40
C GLN A 29 -4.41 9.56 -9.26
N ARG A 30 -4.36 10.89 -9.18
CA ARG A 30 -5.21 11.77 -10.01
C ARG A 30 -4.95 11.61 -11.50
N ALA A 31 -3.68 11.50 -11.89
CA ALA A 31 -3.31 11.24 -13.29
C ALA A 31 -3.80 9.85 -13.73
N ALA A 32 -3.62 8.82 -12.90
CA ALA A 32 -4.07 7.46 -13.16
C ALA A 32 -5.60 7.34 -13.26
N ALA A 33 -6.38 8.16 -12.56
CA ALA A 33 -7.85 8.15 -12.69
C ALA A 33 -8.32 8.43 -14.12
N SER A 34 -7.58 9.26 -14.87
CA SER A 34 -7.91 9.56 -16.27
C SER A 34 -7.75 8.35 -17.21
N THR A 35 -7.06 7.29 -16.78
CA THR A 35 -6.81 6.09 -17.59
C THR A 35 -7.82 4.98 -17.34
N ALA A 36 -8.73 5.13 -16.36
CA ALA A 36 -9.74 4.14 -16.02
C ALA A 36 -10.62 3.72 -17.22
N VAL A 37 -10.83 4.64 -18.17
CA VAL A 37 -11.61 4.39 -19.41
C VAL A 37 -11.06 3.22 -20.24
N HIS A 38 -9.77 2.89 -20.11
CA HIS A 38 -9.18 1.77 -20.82
C HIS A 38 -9.71 0.41 -20.36
N LEU A 39 -10.25 0.30 -19.14
CA LEU A 39 -10.88 -0.92 -18.63
C LEU A 39 -12.15 -1.29 -19.43
N THR A 40 -12.88 -0.29 -19.90
CA THR A 40 -14.14 -0.48 -20.66
C THR A 40 -13.92 -1.28 -21.93
N ALA A 41 -12.76 -1.14 -22.59
CA ALA A 41 -12.42 -1.92 -23.79
C ALA A 41 -12.34 -3.44 -23.53
N HIS A 42 -12.16 -3.83 -22.27
CA HIS A 42 -12.12 -5.22 -21.81
C HIS A 42 -13.40 -5.67 -21.09
N GLY A 43 -14.42 -4.80 -21.02
CA GLY A 43 -15.66 -5.08 -20.29
C GLY A 43 -15.51 -5.04 -18.77
N PHE A 44 -14.47 -4.37 -18.26
CA PHE A 44 -14.19 -4.27 -16.83
C PHE A 44 -14.52 -2.88 -16.29
N THR A 45 -14.73 -2.78 -14.98
CA THR A 45 -14.95 -1.51 -14.29
C THR A 45 -14.09 -1.42 -13.05
N GLU A 46 -13.59 -0.23 -12.71
CA GLU A 46 -12.90 -0.04 -11.44
C GLU A 46 -13.88 0.11 -10.27
N VAL A 47 -13.45 -0.28 -9.08
CA VAL A 47 -14.08 0.15 -7.83
C VAL A 47 -13.43 1.47 -7.45
N ALA A 48 -14.02 2.59 -7.90
CA ALA A 48 -13.39 3.93 -7.78
C ALA A 48 -13.01 4.31 -6.33
N ALA A 49 -13.76 3.83 -5.34
CA ALA A 49 -13.49 4.04 -3.91
C ALA A 49 -12.19 3.38 -3.42
N SER A 50 -11.60 2.46 -4.19
CA SER A 50 -10.34 1.79 -3.85
C SER A 50 -9.09 2.61 -4.20
N ARG A 51 -9.23 3.73 -4.92
CA ARG A 51 -8.08 4.56 -5.31
C ARG A 51 -7.48 5.26 -4.09
N GLY A 52 -6.23 4.94 -3.80
CA GLY A 52 -5.52 5.49 -2.65
C GLY A 52 -5.73 4.70 -1.36
N GLU A 53 -6.56 3.66 -1.39
CA GLU A 53 -6.65 2.65 -0.33
C GLU A 53 -5.52 1.61 -0.49
N SER A 54 -5.44 0.64 0.43
CA SER A 54 -4.39 -0.39 0.48
C SER A 54 -4.21 -1.16 -0.85
N ALA A 55 -5.29 -1.34 -1.63
CA ALA A 55 -5.22 -1.95 -2.95
C ALA A 55 -6.18 -1.28 -3.93
N TYR A 56 -5.76 -1.19 -5.19
CA TYR A 56 -6.63 -0.78 -6.30
C TYR A 56 -7.42 -1.98 -6.83
N VAL A 57 -8.74 -1.85 -6.94
CA VAL A 57 -9.64 -2.98 -7.23
C VAL A 57 -10.37 -2.77 -8.56
N VAL A 58 -10.34 -3.81 -9.39
CA VAL A 58 -11.07 -3.90 -10.66
C VAL A 58 -12.12 -5.01 -10.56
N ASP A 59 -13.36 -4.67 -10.89
CA ASP A 59 -14.45 -5.61 -11.14
C ASP A 59 -14.32 -6.17 -12.56
N VAL A 60 -14.14 -7.49 -12.67
CA VAL A 60 -14.09 -8.19 -13.96
C VAL A 60 -15.32 -9.06 -14.22
N GLY A 61 -16.33 -9.00 -13.34
CA GLY A 61 -17.58 -9.75 -13.41
C GLY A 61 -17.62 -10.91 -12.40
N PRO A 62 -17.02 -12.08 -12.69
CA PRO A 62 -17.11 -13.25 -11.81
C PRO A 62 -16.25 -13.14 -10.54
N PHE A 63 -15.31 -12.18 -10.48
CA PHE A 63 -14.45 -11.93 -9.33
C PHE A 63 -13.87 -10.51 -9.40
N TYR A 64 -13.16 -10.12 -8.34
CA TYR A 64 -12.39 -8.88 -8.27
C TYR A 64 -10.90 -9.16 -8.44
N ILE A 65 -10.20 -8.26 -9.12
CA ILE A 65 -8.74 -8.21 -9.13
C ILE A 65 -8.33 -7.06 -8.20
N ALA A 66 -7.66 -7.38 -7.10
CA ALA A 66 -6.99 -6.41 -6.25
C ALA A 66 -5.50 -6.36 -6.63
N SER A 67 -5.00 -5.16 -6.93
CA SER A 67 -3.59 -4.92 -7.20
C SER A 67 -3.01 -3.97 -6.16
N ILE A 68 -1.91 -4.38 -5.55
CA ILE A 68 -1.12 -3.59 -4.62
C ILE A 68 0.31 -3.46 -5.18
N VAL A 69 0.92 -2.31 -4.95
CA VAL A 69 2.35 -2.08 -5.21
C VAL A 69 2.95 -1.58 -3.91
N GLU A 70 3.72 -2.44 -3.26
CA GLU A 70 4.33 -2.15 -1.96
C GLU A 70 5.84 -2.40 -2.00
N CYS A 71 6.57 -1.67 -1.18
CA CYS A 71 8.01 -1.76 -1.00
C CYS A 71 8.34 -1.83 0.50
N LEU A 72 9.39 -2.55 0.88
CA LEU A 72 9.79 -2.61 2.29
C LEU A 72 10.39 -1.29 2.83
N GLY A 73 10.81 -0.38 1.95
CA GLY A 73 11.43 0.89 2.30
C GLY A 73 12.85 0.73 2.85
N SER A 74 13.23 1.59 3.81
CA SER A 74 14.61 1.73 4.29
C SER A 74 15.15 0.54 5.09
N LYS A 75 14.34 -0.50 5.35
CA LYS A 75 14.79 -1.70 6.08
C LYS A 75 15.92 -2.44 5.34
N ALA A 76 16.01 -2.31 4.01
CA ALA A 76 17.12 -2.84 3.22
C ALA A 76 18.48 -2.28 3.68
N LEU A 77 18.55 -0.99 4.06
CA LEU A 77 19.78 -0.37 4.56
C LEU A 77 20.24 -0.97 5.89
N VAL A 78 19.30 -1.45 6.71
CA VAL A 78 19.62 -2.16 7.95
C VAL A 78 20.25 -3.52 7.63
N ALA A 79 19.76 -4.23 6.62
CA ALA A 79 20.36 -5.51 6.20
C ALA A 79 21.81 -5.33 5.70
N ASP A 80 22.07 -4.25 4.95
CA ASP A 80 23.42 -3.90 4.49
C ASP A 80 24.36 -3.65 5.67
N GLU A 81 23.92 -2.85 6.64
CA GLU A 81 24.74 -2.51 7.81
C GLU A 81 24.96 -3.73 8.71
N MET A 82 23.95 -4.60 8.86
CA MET A 82 24.09 -5.86 9.59
C MET A 82 25.07 -6.81 8.93
N HIS A 83 25.10 -6.85 7.60
CA HIS A 83 26.12 -7.61 6.87
C HIS A 83 27.53 -7.05 7.12
N ARG A 84 27.70 -5.72 7.12
CA ARG A 84 28.99 -5.07 7.43
C ARG A 84 29.47 -5.36 8.86
N LEU A 85 28.55 -5.38 9.83
CA LEU A 85 28.87 -5.58 11.23
C LEU A 85 29.11 -7.05 11.60
N THR A 86 28.38 -7.98 10.99
CA THR A 86 28.35 -9.39 11.41
C THR A 86 28.96 -10.35 10.39
N GLY A 87 29.15 -9.92 9.15
CA GLY A 87 29.53 -10.78 8.02
C GLY A 87 28.41 -11.70 7.52
N LYS A 88 27.19 -11.63 8.09
CA LYS A 88 26.05 -12.47 7.72
C LYS A 88 25.07 -11.70 6.83
N SER A 89 24.58 -12.33 5.76
CA SER A 89 23.50 -11.78 4.95
C SER A 89 22.14 -11.99 5.62
N TYR A 90 21.27 -10.97 5.53
CA TYR A 90 19.89 -11.00 6.03
C TYR A 90 18.85 -10.76 4.93
N TYR A 91 19.26 -10.82 3.67
CA TYR A 91 18.37 -10.53 2.54
C TYR A 91 17.23 -11.55 2.37
N ASP A 92 17.38 -12.77 2.87
CA ASP A 92 16.28 -13.75 2.91
C ASP A 92 15.11 -13.24 3.77
N SER A 93 15.40 -12.64 4.93
CA SER A 93 14.39 -12.04 5.80
C SER A 93 13.80 -10.77 5.18
N ILE A 94 14.61 -9.96 4.49
CA ILE A 94 14.12 -8.79 3.73
C ILE A 94 13.11 -9.22 2.67
N ALA A 95 13.39 -10.30 1.92
CA ALA A 95 12.47 -10.82 0.93
C ALA A 95 11.14 -11.27 1.57
N GLN A 96 11.21 -12.01 2.69
CA GLN A 96 10.03 -12.41 3.44
C GLN A 96 9.23 -11.19 3.93
N ASP A 97 9.89 -10.21 4.54
CA ASP A 97 9.23 -9.02 5.07
C ASP A 97 8.56 -8.20 3.96
N THR A 98 9.19 -8.11 2.78
CA THR A 98 8.64 -7.41 1.62
C THR A 98 7.31 -8.02 1.18
N ILE A 99 7.27 -9.36 1.05
CA ILE A 99 6.05 -10.07 0.67
C ILE A 99 5.02 -10.04 1.81
N ALA A 100 5.46 -10.19 3.05
CA ALA A 100 4.58 -10.15 4.21
C ALA A 100 3.86 -8.80 4.33
N MET A 101 4.55 -7.67 4.11
CA MET A 101 3.87 -6.37 4.08
C MET A 101 2.83 -6.31 2.97
N ALA A 102 3.20 -6.65 1.73
CA ALA A 102 2.29 -6.56 0.59
C ALA A 102 1.03 -7.43 0.76
N ILE A 103 1.16 -8.63 1.33
CA ILE A 103 0.03 -9.55 1.53
C ILE A 103 -0.81 -9.16 2.75
N ASN A 104 -0.22 -8.63 3.82
CA ASN A 104 -0.97 -8.25 5.02
C ASN A 104 -1.88 -7.02 4.81
N ASP A 105 -1.64 -6.24 3.76
CA ASP A 105 -2.47 -5.09 3.37
C ASP A 105 -3.67 -5.47 2.48
N LEU A 106 -3.74 -6.73 2.01
CA LEU A 106 -4.85 -7.28 1.22
C LEU A 106 -5.88 -7.99 2.11
#